data_AF-A0A2V9N377-F1
#
_entry.id   AF-A0A2V9N377-F1
#
_cell.length_a   1.000
_cell.length_b   1.000
_cell.length_c   1.000
_cell.angle_alpha   90.00
_cell.angle_beta   90.00
_cell.angle_gamma   90.00
#
_symmetry.space_group_name_H-M   'P 1'
#
loop_
_entity.id
_entity.type
_entity.pdbx_description
1 polymer ?
#
loop_
_entity_poly.entity_id
_entity_poly.type
_entity_poly.pdbx_seq_one_letter_code
_entity_poly.pdbx_strand_id
1 'polypeptide(L)'
;MPRYLLAFLCIFGFSLALHGQSGDWKQLFDGKDLTGWKHVGPGYMTVEDGLIRTHGGMGLLYWTGGKLGDCTIHVVYKMRDHNDNSGLFIRIPVEPREEWMPVHYGYEVQIDNHPEDSKEDEYHVTGTLYSLTKP
;
A
#
# COMPACT_ATOMS: atom_id res chain seq x y z
N MET A 1 -28.47 -50.30 -34.37
CA MET A 1 -27.80 -49.04 -34.76
C MET A 1 -27.03 -48.53 -33.54
N PRO A 2 -25.68 -48.48 -33.56
CA PRO A 2 -24.94 -47.97 -32.41
C PRO A 2 -24.85 -46.43 -32.47
N ARG A 3 -25.25 -45.74 -31.39
CA ARG A 3 -25.07 -44.29 -31.20
C ARG A 3 -23.66 -44.06 -30.64
N TYR A 4 -22.82 -43.33 -31.38
CA TYR A 4 -21.56 -42.81 -30.87
C TYR A 4 -21.82 -41.53 -30.08
N LEU A 5 -21.28 -41.46 -28.86
CA LEU A 5 -21.29 -40.28 -28.01
C LEU A 5 -19.98 -39.50 -28.27
N LEU A 6 -20.07 -38.33 -28.91
CA LEU A 6 -18.92 -37.42 -29.02
C LEU A 6 -18.76 -36.68 -27.67
N ALA A 7 -17.64 -36.89 -26.99
CA ALA A 7 -17.23 -36.07 -25.87
C ALA A 7 -16.39 -34.88 -26.40
N PHE A 8 -16.87 -33.66 -26.18
CA PHE A 8 -16.09 -32.44 -26.40
C PHE A 8 -15.11 -32.25 -25.24
N LEU A 9 -13.82 -32.31 -25.53
CA LEU A 9 -12.76 -32.00 -24.58
C LEU A 9 -12.48 -30.48 -24.63
N CYS A 10 -12.97 -29.73 -23.64
CA CYS A 10 -12.60 -28.33 -23.46
C CYS A 10 -11.19 -28.25 -22.86
N ILE A 11 -10.21 -27.89 -23.67
CA ILE A 11 -8.85 -27.59 -23.20
C ILE A 11 -8.87 -26.17 -22.62
N PHE A 12 -8.87 -26.05 -21.30
CA PHE A 12 -8.61 -24.77 -20.62
C PHE A 12 -7.12 -24.43 -20.79
N GLY A 13 -6.83 -23.45 -21.64
CA GLY A 13 -5.49 -22.87 -21.77
C GLY A 13 -5.13 -22.12 -20.49
N PHE A 14 -4.16 -22.64 -19.74
CA PHE A 14 -3.57 -21.94 -18.61
C PHE A 14 -2.59 -20.90 -19.16
N SER A 15 -2.97 -19.63 -19.14
CA SER A 15 -2.08 -18.52 -19.48
C SER A 15 -1.01 -18.39 -18.38
N LEU A 16 0.20 -18.88 -18.64
CA LEU A 16 1.36 -18.58 -17.80
C LEU A 16 1.72 -17.10 -17.97
N ALA A 17 1.41 -16.30 -16.95
CA ALA A 17 1.93 -14.95 -16.84
C ALA A 17 3.45 -15.03 -16.66
N LEU A 18 4.18 -14.66 -17.72
CA LEU A 18 5.63 -14.49 -17.71
C LEU A 18 6.01 -13.44 -16.66
N HIS A 19 6.62 -13.87 -15.55
CA HIS A 19 7.24 -12.96 -14.59
C HIS A 19 8.64 -12.61 -15.10
N GLY A 20 8.79 -11.41 -15.66
CA GLY A 20 10.09 -10.85 -16.02
C GLY A 20 10.87 -10.48 -14.76
N GLN A 21 11.91 -11.26 -14.47
CA GLN A 21 12.79 -11.08 -13.32
C GLN A 21 13.87 -10.03 -13.65
N SER A 22 13.86 -8.90 -12.94
CA SER A 22 14.93 -7.90 -12.96
C SER A 22 15.28 -7.51 -11.52
N GLY A 23 16.02 -8.39 -10.83
CA GLY A 23 16.24 -8.32 -9.38
C GLY A 23 14.95 -8.60 -8.62
N ASP A 24 14.95 -9.56 -7.70
CA ASP A 24 13.69 -10.02 -7.09
C ASP A 24 13.10 -8.97 -6.14
N TRP A 25 12.24 -8.11 -6.68
CA TRP A 25 11.33 -7.29 -5.89
C TRP A 25 10.44 -8.22 -5.07
N LYS A 26 10.47 -8.06 -3.74
CA LYS A 26 9.50 -8.71 -2.87
C LYS A 26 8.19 -7.93 -2.93
N GLN A 27 7.17 -8.53 -3.52
CA GLN A 27 5.82 -7.98 -3.49
C GLN A 27 5.28 -8.01 -2.05
N LEU A 28 4.93 -6.84 -1.50
CA LEU A 28 4.31 -6.72 -0.17
C LEU A 28 2.79 -6.69 -0.22
N PHE A 29 2.22 -6.26 -1.36
CA PHE A 29 0.78 -6.23 -1.60
C PHE A 29 0.47 -6.98 -2.89
N ASP A 30 -0.38 -8.00 -2.83
CA ASP A 30 -0.61 -8.93 -3.93
C ASP A 30 -1.66 -8.44 -4.96
N GLY A 31 -2.26 -7.27 -4.72
CA GLY A 31 -3.31 -6.71 -5.57
C GLY A 31 -4.69 -7.34 -5.36
N LYS A 32 -4.89 -8.21 -4.36
CA LYS A 32 -6.12 -8.97 -4.19
C LYS A 32 -6.75 -8.76 -2.83
N ASP A 33 -5.95 -8.80 -1.78
CA ASP A 33 -6.43 -8.65 -0.41
C ASP A 33 -5.36 -8.04 0.51
N LEU A 34 -5.71 -7.90 1.78
CA LEU A 34 -4.84 -7.34 2.81
C LEU A 34 -4.12 -8.42 3.61
N THR A 35 -3.90 -9.62 3.04
CA THR A 35 -3.14 -10.68 3.69
C THR A 35 -1.74 -10.20 4.03
N GLY A 36 -1.35 -10.36 5.30
CA GLY A 36 -0.08 -9.85 5.81
C GLY A 36 -0.10 -8.36 6.18
N TRP A 37 -1.27 -7.73 6.19
CA TRP A 37 -1.46 -6.36 6.66
C TRP A 37 -2.43 -6.32 7.85
N LYS A 38 -2.24 -5.36 8.74
CA LYS A 38 -3.14 -5.06 9.85
C LYS A 38 -3.50 -3.58 9.85
N HIS A 39 -4.67 -3.27 10.37
CA HIS A 39 -5.19 -1.92 10.49
C HIS A 39 -5.30 -1.49 11.95
N VAL A 40 -5.07 -0.22 12.21
CA VAL A 40 -5.41 0.45 13.47
C VAL A 40 -5.99 1.84 13.18
N GLY A 41 -6.92 2.29 14.03
CA GLY A 41 -7.60 3.58 13.92
C GLY A 41 -9.06 3.48 13.45
N PRO A 42 -9.81 4.60 13.50
CA PRO A 42 -11.24 4.64 13.18
C PRO A 42 -11.58 4.53 11.68
N GLY A 43 -10.60 4.71 10.78
CA GLY A 43 -10.75 4.45 9.34
C GLY A 43 -10.74 2.97 9.00
N TYR A 44 -10.66 2.65 7.72
CA TYR A 44 -10.43 1.28 7.22
C TYR A 44 -9.90 1.30 5.79
N MET A 45 -9.42 0.14 5.31
CA MET A 45 -8.93 -0.03 3.95
C MET A 45 -9.65 -1.19 3.25
N THR A 46 -9.89 -1.03 1.95
CA THR A 46 -10.39 -2.08 1.05
C THR A 46 -9.38 -2.32 -0.06
N VAL A 47 -9.55 -3.42 -0.79
CA VAL A 47 -8.86 -3.65 -2.07
C VAL A 47 -9.88 -3.51 -3.18
N GLU A 48 -9.65 -2.54 -4.07
CA GLU A 48 -10.52 -2.20 -5.19
C GLU A 48 -9.65 -2.04 -6.45
N ASP A 49 -10.00 -2.74 -7.53
CA ASP A 49 -9.28 -2.67 -8.81
C ASP A 49 -7.75 -2.87 -8.70
N GLY A 50 -7.32 -3.74 -7.79
CA GLY A 50 -5.90 -4.00 -7.55
C GLY A 50 -5.18 -2.93 -6.74
N LEU A 51 -5.91 -2.03 -6.08
CA LEU A 51 -5.37 -0.92 -5.29
C LEU A 51 -5.89 -1.01 -3.84
N ILE A 52 -5.03 -0.67 -2.89
CA ILE A 52 -5.46 -0.38 -1.53
C ILE A 52 -6.17 0.97 -1.55
N ARG A 53 -7.41 1.02 -1.07
CA ARG A 53 -8.21 2.24 -0.96
C ARG A 53 -8.51 2.56 0.50
N THR A 54 -8.28 3.80 0.91
CA THR A 54 -8.53 4.30 2.26
C THR A 54 -9.93 4.88 2.37
N HIS A 55 -10.58 4.69 3.53
CA HIS A 55 -11.94 5.13 3.79
C HIS A 55 -12.12 5.60 5.23
N GLY A 56 -13.04 6.55 5.42
CA GLY A 56 -13.47 7.00 6.73
C GLY A 56 -12.47 7.95 7.39
N GLY A 57 -12.18 7.71 8.68
CA GLY A 57 -11.30 8.55 9.49
C GLY A 57 -9.82 8.16 9.39
N MET A 58 -9.02 8.65 10.35
CA MET A 58 -7.59 8.34 10.45
C MET A 58 -7.36 6.83 10.53
N GLY A 59 -6.29 6.35 9.91
CA GLY A 59 -6.00 4.93 9.87
C GLY A 59 -4.58 4.64 9.46
N LEU A 60 -4.02 3.57 10.03
CA LEU A 60 -2.72 3.04 9.67
C LEU A 60 -2.87 1.58 9.25
N LEU A 61 -2.57 1.32 7.98
CA LEU A 61 -2.39 -0.01 7.45
C LEU A 61 -0.90 -0.36 7.46
N TYR A 62 -0.51 -1.39 8.21
CA TYR A 62 0.91 -1.77 8.38
C TYR A 62 1.17 -3.24 8.06
N TRP A 63 2.36 -3.50 7.51
CA TRP A 63 2.82 -4.82 7.13
C TRP A 63 3.20 -5.67 8.35
N THR A 64 2.72 -6.91 8.41
CA THR A 64 2.99 -7.86 9.52
C THR A 64 3.93 -8.99 9.15
N GLY A 65 4.39 -9.09 7.90
CA GLY A 65 5.29 -10.16 7.45
C GLY A 65 6.76 -9.95 7.84
N GLY A 66 7.03 -9.32 8.97
CA GLY A 66 8.37 -9.10 9.54
C GLY A 66 9.05 -7.78 9.18
N LYS A 67 10.18 -7.51 9.84
CA LYS A 67 10.98 -6.29 9.63
C LYS A 67 11.69 -6.33 8.28
N LEU A 68 11.69 -5.19 7.58
CA LEU A 68 12.46 -4.97 6.37
C LEU A 68 13.80 -4.33 6.73
N GLY A 69 14.89 -4.91 6.24
CA GLY A 69 16.25 -4.41 6.41
C GLY A 69 16.53 -3.21 5.51
N ASP A 70 17.76 -3.09 5.04
CA ASP A 70 18.12 -2.08 4.04
C ASP A 70 17.58 -2.52 2.69
N CYS A 71 16.63 -1.74 2.18
CA CYS A 71 15.91 -2.05 0.96
C CYS A 71 15.40 -0.78 0.30
N THR A 72 15.05 -0.90 -0.98
CA THR A 72 14.26 0.09 -1.69
C THR A 72 12.79 -0.32 -1.59
N ILE A 73 11.96 0.61 -1.13
CA ILE A 73 10.51 0.45 -1.16
C ILE A 73 9.98 1.26 -2.33
N HIS A 74 9.24 0.62 -3.22
CA HIS A 74 8.60 1.27 -4.35
C HIS A 74 7.09 1.24 -4.15
N VAL A 75 6.48 2.41 -4.07
CA VAL A 75 5.03 2.60 -3.95
C VAL A 75 4.59 3.54 -5.05
N VAL A 76 3.48 3.20 -5.70
CA VAL A 76 2.75 4.08 -6.60
C VAL A 76 1.43 4.41 -5.94
N TYR A 77 1.13 5.70 -5.80
CA TYR A 77 -0.10 6.18 -5.16
C TYR A 77 -0.84 7.13 -6.09
N LYS A 78 -2.12 7.36 -5.77
CA LYS A 78 -2.94 8.43 -6.35
C LYS A 78 -3.85 8.98 -5.25
N MET A 79 -4.13 10.28 -5.31
CA MET A 79 -5.14 10.91 -4.46
C MET A 79 -6.53 10.76 -5.10
N ARG A 80 -7.59 10.77 -4.27
CA ARG A 80 -8.98 10.85 -4.76
C ARG A 80 -9.28 12.28 -5.17
N ASP A 81 -8.97 13.23 -4.30
CA ASP A 81 -9.22 14.66 -4.50
C ASP A 81 -7.93 15.42 -4.82
N HIS A 82 -8.06 16.72 -5.11
CA HIS A 82 -6.95 17.60 -5.43
C HIS A 82 -5.88 17.67 -4.33
N ASN A 83 -6.33 17.67 -3.06
CA ASN A 83 -5.48 17.58 -1.89
C ASN A 83 -6.05 16.60 -0.88
N ASP A 84 -5.59 15.36 -0.94
CA ASP A 84 -5.76 14.39 0.15
C ASP A 84 -4.45 14.29 0.93
N ASN A 85 -4.55 14.09 2.25
CA ASN A 85 -3.40 13.92 3.13
C ASN A 85 -3.23 12.44 3.51
N SER A 86 -2.01 11.93 3.36
CA SER A 86 -1.60 10.58 3.75
C SER A 86 -0.08 10.51 3.92
N GLY A 87 0.45 9.29 4.13
CA GLY A 87 1.89 9.08 4.27
C GLY A 87 2.31 7.62 4.09
N LEU A 88 3.55 7.42 3.63
CA LEU A 88 4.22 6.13 3.66
C LEU A 88 5.12 6.06 4.89
N PHE A 89 4.73 5.21 5.85
CA PHE A 89 5.50 5.03 7.08
C PHE A 89 6.54 3.92 6.95
N ILE A 90 7.78 4.21 7.35
CA ILE A 90 8.90 3.29 7.33
C ILE A 90 9.61 3.25 8.68
N ARG A 91 10.39 2.19 8.90
CA ARG A 91 11.23 2.00 10.10
C ARG A 91 10.46 2.07 11.43
N ILE A 92 9.18 1.71 11.44
CA ILE A 92 8.37 1.58 12.67
C ILE A 92 9.01 0.48 13.56
N PRO A 93 9.48 0.79 14.78
CA PRO A 93 10.34 -0.11 15.54
C PRO A 93 9.58 -1.19 16.32
N VAL A 94 8.30 -0.94 16.61
CA VAL A 94 7.41 -1.77 17.43
C VAL A 94 6.02 -1.84 16.80
N GLU A 95 5.22 -2.87 17.10
CA GLU A 95 3.87 -3.02 16.55
C GLU A 95 3.00 -1.80 16.93
N PRO A 96 2.39 -1.10 15.95
CA PRO A 96 1.53 0.05 16.20
C PRO A 96 0.32 -0.30 17.07
N ARG A 97 0.03 0.55 18.06
CA ARG A 97 -1.15 0.44 18.94
C ARG A 97 -2.23 1.47 18.64
N GLU A 98 -1.87 2.52 17.89
CA GLU A 98 -2.71 3.61 17.44
C GLU A 98 -2.15 4.14 16.12
N GLU A 99 -3.00 4.76 15.32
CA GLU A 99 -2.72 5.19 13.96
C GLU A 99 -1.71 6.33 13.86
N TRP A 100 -1.63 7.18 14.88
CA TRP A 100 -0.68 8.30 14.92
C TRP A 100 0.73 7.91 15.41
N MET A 101 0.87 6.71 15.96
CA MET A 101 2.13 6.27 16.55
C MET A 101 3.33 6.35 15.59
N PRO A 102 3.25 5.91 14.31
CA PRO A 102 4.41 5.95 13.42
C PRO A 102 5.01 7.34 13.19
N VAL A 103 4.24 8.43 13.32
CA VAL A 103 4.73 9.82 13.20
C VAL A 103 5.82 10.10 14.24
N HIS A 104 5.71 9.50 15.44
CA HIS A 104 6.64 9.74 16.55
C HIS A 104 7.75 8.70 16.68
N TYR A 105 7.58 7.51 16.12
CA TYR A 105 8.50 6.38 16.33
C TYR A 105 9.17 5.88 15.05
N GLY A 106 8.65 6.23 13.87
CA GLY A 106 9.21 5.88 12.57
C GLY A 106 9.57 7.12 11.75
N TYR A 107 9.55 6.95 10.43
CA TYR A 107 9.63 8.06 9.49
C TYR A 107 8.43 8.02 8.56
N GLU A 108 7.90 9.19 8.25
CA GLU A 108 6.83 9.38 7.27
C GLU A 108 7.41 10.03 6.03
N VAL A 109 7.24 9.37 4.88
CA VAL A 109 7.38 10.01 3.58
C VAL A 109 6.02 10.60 3.24
N GLN A 110 5.97 11.93 3.22
CA GLN A 110 4.74 12.68 3.20
C GLN A 110 4.00 12.59 1.87
N ILE A 111 2.66 12.59 1.92
CA ILE A 111 1.76 12.73 0.79
C ILE A 111 0.74 13.83 1.14
N ASP A 112 1.06 15.07 0.79
CA ASP A 112 0.20 16.25 0.92
C ASP A 112 0.70 17.34 -0.04
N ASN A 113 -0.14 17.84 -0.93
CA ASN A 113 0.28 18.84 -1.92
C ASN A 113 0.02 20.28 -1.45
N HIS A 114 -0.84 20.46 -0.44
CA HIS A 114 -1.20 21.77 0.12
C HIS A 114 -1.18 21.71 1.66
N PRO A 115 0.00 21.53 2.28
CA PRO A 115 0.13 21.48 3.74
C PRO A 115 -0.44 22.72 4.44
N GLU A 116 -0.50 23.86 3.76
CA GLU A 116 -1.12 25.09 4.27
C GLU A 116 -2.61 24.94 4.63
N ASP A 117 -3.34 24.02 3.99
CA ASP A 117 -4.75 23.74 4.29
C ASP A 117 -4.90 23.13 5.71
N SER A 118 -3.85 22.46 6.17
CA SER A 118 -3.72 21.87 7.51
C SER A 118 -2.95 22.77 8.49
N LYS A 119 -2.63 24.01 8.10
CA LYS A 119 -1.75 24.95 8.85
C LYS A 119 -0.33 24.40 9.07
N GLU A 120 0.13 23.57 8.16
CA GLU A 120 1.49 23.08 8.09
C GLU A 120 2.31 23.92 7.08
N ASP A 121 3.56 23.52 6.83
CA ASP A 121 4.54 24.31 6.07
C ASP A 121 5.38 23.45 5.11
N GLU A 122 6.46 24.04 4.57
CA GLU A 122 7.36 23.39 3.59
C GLU A 122 8.03 22.10 4.09
N TYR A 123 7.98 21.77 5.38
CA TYR A 123 8.45 20.49 5.91
C TYR A 123 7.44 19.35 5.77
N HIS A 124 6.23 19.65 5.29
CA HIS A 124 5.07 18.75 5.29
C HIS A 124 4.45 18.59 3.89
N VAL A 125 5.23 18.84 2.84
CA VAL A 125 4.83 18.65 1.45
C VAL A 125 5.23 17.27 0.92
N THR A 126 4.47 16.75 -0.05
CA THR A 126 4.72 15.48 -0.74
C THR A 126 6.21 15.24 -1.03
N GLY A 127 6.70 14.08 -0.59
CA GLY A 127 8.07 13.61 -0.84
C GLY A 127 9.09 14.02 0.22
N THR A 128 8.75 14.88 1.18
CA THR A 128 9.61 15.14 2.33
C THR A 128 9.54 14.00 3.35
N LEU A 129 10.57 13.92 4.20
CA LEU A 129 10.43 13.29 5.51
C LEU A 129 9.72 14.29 6.44
N TYR A 130 8.50 13.95 6.86
CA TYR A 130 7.61 14.79 7.67
C TYR A 130 8.35 15.40 8.86
N SER A 131 8.32 16.73 8.99
CA SER A 131 9.01 17.53 10.02
C SER A 131 10.55 17.42 10.07
N LEU A 132 11.22 16.76 9.11
CA LEU A 132 12.67 16.53 9.12
C LEU A 132 13.40 17.19 7.94
N THR A 133 12.78 17.22 6.77
CA THR A 133 13.39 17.74 5.53
C THR A 133 12.44 18.70 4.83
N LYS A 134 13.00 19.58 4.01
CA LYS A 134 12.26 20.46 3.10
C LYS A 134 12.86 20.43 1.69
N PRO A 135 12.12 20.84 0.65
CA PRO A 135 12.62 20.90 -0.73
C PRO A 135 13.87 21.77 -0.94
#